data_AF-A0A0L6Z6F8-F1
#
_entry.id   AF-A0A0L6Z6F8-F1
#
_cell.length_a   1.000
_cell.length_b   1.000
_cell.length_c   1.000
_cell.angle_alpha   90.00
_cell.angle_beta   90.00
_cell.angle_gamma   90.00
#
_symmetry.space_group_name_H-M   'P 1'
#
loop_
_entity.id
_entity.type
_entity.pdbx_description
1 polymer ?
#
loop_
_entity_poly.entity_id
_entity_poly.type
_entity_poly.pdbx_seq_one_letter_code
_entity_poly.pdbx_strand_id
1 'polypeptide(L)'
;MINLKNQIHFCDIYEEVVDCFAENKPKFIKLFEEHINLKLLIPQSFYNAYYSPTGRPREYSLSSMLTALIVQKILGISEIQMFTNILNLSSELRALC
;
A
#
# COMPACT_ATOMS: atom_id res chain seq x y z
N MET A 1 -6.30 -25.94 33.61
CA MET A 1 -6.80 -25.02 32.56
C MET A 1 -6.34 -25.58 31.23
N ILE A 2 -7.29 -26.06 30.41
CA ILE A 2 -7.00 -26.58 29.09
C ILE A 2 -6.75 -25.36 28.19
N ASN A 3 -5.53 -25.22 27.69
CA ASN A 3 -5.22 -24.26 26.63
C ASN A 3 -5.86 -24.83 25.36
N LEU A 4 -7.14 -24.48 25.13
CA LEU A 4 -7.78 -24.66 23.84
C LEU A 4 -6.94 -23.88 22.85
N LYS A 5 -6.27 -24.58 21.93
CA LYS A 5 -5.64 -23.94 20.78
C LYS A 5 -6.75 -23.14 20.10
N ASN A 6 -6.76 -21.82 20.31
CA ASN A 6 -7.71 -20.93 19.65
C ASN A 6 -7.49 -21.11 18.15
N GLN A 7 -8.41 -21.84 17.52
CA GLN A 7 -8.43 -22.00 16.09
C GLN A 7 -8.65 -20.59 15.54
N ILE A 8 -7.63 -20.03 14.89
CA ILE A 8 -7.73 -18.69 14.33
C ILE A 8 -8.73 -18.77 13.19
N HIS A 9 -9.88 -18.13 13.33
CA HIS A 9 -10.86 -18.06 12.26
C HIS A 9 -10.45 -16.97 11.27
N PHE A 10 -10.74 -17.18 9.98
CA PHE A 10 -10.45 -16.17 8.96
C PHE A 10 -11.16 -14.84 9.26
N CYS A 11 -12.38 -14.90 9.83
CA CYS A 11 -13.09 -13.69 10.26
C CYS A 11 -12.32 -12.92 11.35
N ASP A 12 -11.70 -13.60 12.31
CA ASP A 12 -10.97 -12.92 13.38
C ASP A 12 -9.77 -12.12 12.83
N ILE A 13 -9.05 -12.70 11.85
CA ILE A 13 -7.96 -12.01 11.15
C ILE A 13 -8.49 -10.83 10.35
N TYR A 14 -9.61 -11.02 9.64
CA TYR A 14 -10.22 -9.96 8.84
C TYR A 14 -10.61 -8.76 9.71
N GLU A 15 -11.30 -9.00 10.84
CA GLU A 15 -11.68 -7.95 11.78
C GLU A 15 -10.45 -7.24 12.35
N GLU A 16 -9.37 -7.96 12.70
CA GLU A 16 -8.13 -7.31 13.17
C GLU A 16 -7.53 -6.38 12.10
N VAL A 17 -7.57 -6.77 10.83
CA VAL A 17 -7.08 -5.95 9.71
C VAL A 17 -7.97 -4.72 9.50
N VAL A 18 -9.29 -4.88 9.62
CA VAL A 18 -10.26 -3.77 9.56
C VAL A 18 -10.02 -2.77 10.70
N ASP A 19 -9.85 -3.25 11.93
CA ASP A 19 -9.54 -2.43 13.09
C ASP A 19 -8.20 -1.70 12.92
N CYS A 20 -7.18 -2.38 12.39
CA CYS A 20 -5.90 -1.76 12.06
C CYS A 20 -6.06 -0.63 11.03
N PHE A 21 -6.91 -0.80 10.02
CA PHE A 21 -7.16 0.23 9.02
C PHE A 21 -7.79 1.49 9.64
N ALA A 22 -8.76 1.31 10.54
CA ALA A 22 -9.44 2.42 11.21
C ALA A 22 -8.53 3.13 12.22
N GLU A 23 -7.93 2.37 13.14
CA GLU A 23 -7.29 2.89 14.35
C GLU A 23 -5.76 3.01 14.24
N ASN A 24 -5.12 2.24 13.35
CA ASN A 24 -3.65 2.17 13.28
C ASN A 24 -3.12 2.06 11.84
N LYS A 25 -3.27 3.15 11.09
CA LYS A 25 -2.78 3.27 9.71
C LYS A 25 -1.29 2.89 9.54
N PRO A 26 -0.35 3.27 10.44
CA PRO A 26 1.04 2.82 10.34
C PRO A 26 1.20 1.30 10.39
N LYS A 27 0.50 0.60 11.30
CA LYS A 27 0.52 -0.88 11.34
C LYS A 27 -0.08 -1.47 10.06
N PHE A 28 -1.18 -0.90 9.57
CA PHE A 28 -1.80 -1.35 8.32
C PHE A 28 -0.87 -1.20 7.10
N ILE A 29 -0.14 -0.09 7.00
CA ILE A 29 0.85 0.12 5.93
C ILE A 29 1.97 -0.93 5.98
N LYS A 30 2.45 -1.29 7.18
CA LYS A 30 3.45 -2.36 7.33
C LYS A 30 2.90 -3.73 6.88
N LEU A 31 1.68 -4.07 7.28
CA LEU A 31 1.04 -5.31 6.82
C LEU A 31 0.89 -5.35 5.29
N PHE A 32 0.55 -4.21 4.68
CA PHE A 32 0.49 -4.07 3.24
C PHE A 32 1.87 -4.31 2.59
N GLU A 33 2.93 -3.68 3.10
CA GLU A 33 4.30 -3.86 2.63
C GLU A 33 4.79 -5.32 2.75
N GLU A 34 4.49 -5.97 3.87
CA GLU A 34 4.95 -7.33 4.18
C GLU A 34 4.24 -8.41 3.35
N HIS A 35 2.95 -8.23 3.06
CA HIS A 35 2.12 -9.30 2.49
C HIS A 35 1.66 -9.07 1.04
N ILE A 36 1.71 -7.83 0.53
CA ILE A 36 1.22 -7.51 -0.81
C ILE A 36 2.38 -7.21 -1.76
N ASN A 37 2.67 -8.14 -2.66
CA ASN A 37 3.60 -7.90 -3.76
C ASN A 37 2.86 -7.36 -4.99
N LEU A 38 2.79 -6.04 -5.12
CA LEU A 38 2.10 -5.37 -6.23
C LEU A 38 2.61 -5.79 -7.62
N LYS A 39 3.90 -6.14 -7.77
CA LYS A 39 4.45 -6.54 -9.08
C LYS A 39 3.75 -7.78 -9.63
N LEU A 40 3.29 -8.68 -8.76
CA LEU A 40 2.58 -9.89 -9.15
C LEU A 40 1.10 -9.64 -9.48
N LEU A 41 0.54 -8.52 -9.02
CA LEU A 41 -0.86 -8.17 -9.20
C LEU A 41 -1.10 -7.28 -10.43
N ILE A 42 -0.06 -6.65 -10.96
CA ILE A 42 -0.17 -5.76 -12.13
C ILE A 42 -0.40 -6.58 -13.40
N PRO A 43 -1.52 -6.39 -14.13
CA PRO A 43 -1.73 -7.04 -15.40
C PRO A 43 -0.71 -6.56 -16.44
N GLN A 44 -0.26 -7.48 -17.32
CA GLN A 44 0.72 -7.16 -18.36
C GLN A 44 0.23 -6.04 -19.30
N SER A 45 -1.06 -6.00 -19.60
CA SER A 45 -1.65 -4.92 -20.42
C SER A 45 -1.47 -3.54 -19.78
N PHE A 46 -1.64 -3.44 -18.46
CA PHE A 46 -1.47 -2.18 -17.74
C PHE A 46 0.00 -1.78 -17.62
N TYR A 47 0.88 -2.77 -17.39
CA TYR A 47 2.33 -2.56 -17.45
C TYR A 47 2.75 -1.97 -18.82
N ASN A 48 2.32 -2.60 -19.90
CA ASN A 48 2.64 -2.15 -21.26
C ASN A 48 2.09 -0.75 -21.54
N ALA A 49 0.85 -0.47 -21.10
CA ALA A 49 0.25 0.86 -21.25
C ALA A 49 1.05 1.93 -20.48
N TYR A 50 1.43 1.64 -19.22
CA TYR A 50 2.22 2.57 -18.42
C TYR A 50 3.57 2.87 -19.07
N TYR A 51 4.27 1.88 -19.64
CA TYR A 51 5.59 2.05 -20.26
C TYR A 51 5.56 2.37 -21.76
N SER A 52 4.39 2.58 -22.35
CA SER A 52 4.27 2.93 -23.77
C SER A 52 5.00 4.25 -24.11
N PRO A 53 5.60 4.38 -25.30
CA PRO A 53 6.34 5.59 -25.68
C PRO A 53 5.37 6.75 -25.96
N THR A 54 4.98 7.47 -24.90
CA THR A 54 4.05 8.62 -24.95
C THR A 54 4.76 9.97 -24.94
N GLY A 55 6.10 9.98 -24.97
CA GLY A 55 6.91 11.20 -24.94
C GLY A 55 7.00 11.89 -23.57
N ARG A 56 6.44 11.30 -22.50
CA ARG A 56 6.62 11.82 -21.13
C ARG A 56 7.73 11.06 -20.40
N PRO A 57 8.70 11.75 -19.79
CA PRO A 57 9.69 11.12 -18.94
C PRO A 57 8.99 10.49 -17.73
N ARG A 58 9.45 9.29 -17.35
CA ARG A 58 8.93 8.53 -16.20
C ARG A 58 10.06 8.35 -15.22
N GLU A 59 10.02 9.14 -14.15
CA GLU A 59 11.03 9.10 -13.09
C GLU A 59 10.82 7.92 -12.14
N TYR A 60 9.57 7.47 -11.99
CA TYR A 60 9.20 6.41 -11.03
C TYR A 60 8.62 5.17 -11.72
N SER A 61 8.84 4.02 -11.08
CA SER A 61 8.31 2.73 -11.55
C SER A 61 6.79 2.68 -11.44
N LEU A 62 6.13 1.83 -12.24
CA LEU A 62 4.67 1.62 -12.13
C LEU A 62 4.30 1.14 -10.73
N SER A 63 5.05 0.18 -10.17
CA SER A 63 4.80 -0.33 -8.82
C SER A 63 4.89 0.77 -7.77
N SER A 64 5.91 1.63 -7.86
CA SER A 64 6.08 2.79 -6.98
C SER A 64 4.89 3.74 -7.02
N MET A 65 4.43 4.08 -8.23
CA MET A 65 3.26 4.95 -8.39
C MET A 65 1.98 4.34 -7.82
N LEU A 66 1.80 3.02 -7.97
CA LEU A 66 0.65 2.31 -7.40
C LEU A 66 0.75 2.20 -5.88
N THR A 67 1.93 1.91 -5.33
CA THR A 67 2.17 1.94 -3.89
C THR A 67 1.84 3.32 -3.31
N ALA A 68 2.36 4.38 -3.92
CA ALA A 68 2.09 5.76 -3.54
C ALA A 68 0.59 6.07 -3.53
N LEU A 69 -0.13 5.66 -4.59
CA LEU A 69 -1.59 5.84 -4.67
C LEU A 69 -2.32 5.10 -3.55
N ILE A 70 -1.97 3.84 -3.28
CA ILE A 70 -2.61 3.03 -2.24
C ILE A 70 -2.33 3.62 -0.85
N VAL A 71 -1.09 3.98 -0.56
CA VAL A 71 -0.71 4.63 0.71
C VAL A 71 -1.47 5.95 0.89
N GLN A 72 -1.58 6.77 -0.17
CA GLN A 72 -2.38 8.00 -0.12
C GLN A 72 -3.85 7.71 0.26
N LYS A 73 -4.44 6.64 -0.28
CA LYS A 73 -5.82 6.23 0.06
C LYS A 73 -5.94 5.69 1.49
N ILE A 74 -4.97 4.91 1.96
CA ILE A 74 -4.95 4.42 3.35
C ILE A 74 -4.89 5.61 4.33
N LEU A 75 -4.09 6.63 4.01
CA LEU A 75 -3.98 7.85 4.82
C LEU A 75 -5.21 8.76 4.73
N GLY A 76 -6.15 8.49 3.83
CA GLY A 76 -7.36 9.31 3.63
C GLY A 76 -7.07 10.69 3.03
N ILE A 77 -5.94 10.84 2.32
CA ILE A 77 -5.53 12.13 1.76
C ILE A 77 -6.12 12.29 0.36
N SER A 78 -6.87 13.36 0.14
CA SER A 78 -7.46 13.69 -1.16
C SER A 78 -6.52 14.51 -2.05
N GLU A 79 -5.66 15.34 -1.45
CA GLU A 79 -4.83 16.30 -2.17
C GLU A 79 -3.43 15.75 -2.48
N ILE A 80 -3.00 15.88 -3.74
CA ILE A 80 -1.68 15.40 -4.19
C ILE A 80 -0.56 16.19 -3.49
N GLN A 81 -0.67 17.52 -3.41
CA GLN A 81 0.37 18.37 -2.81
C GLN A 81 0.61 18.02 -1.33
N MET A 82 -0.47 17.80 -0.57
CA MET A 82 -0.38 17.37 0.83
C MET A 82 0.37 16.04 0.95
N PHE A 83 0.04 15.06 0.09
CA PHE A 83 0.72 13.77 0.10
C PHE A 83 2.19 13.89 -0.31
N THR A 84 2.51 14.67 -1.33
CA THR A 84 3.90 14.94 -1.75
C THR A 84 4.71 15.57 -0.62
N ASN A 85 4.13 16.51 0.15
CA ASN A 85 4.79 17.10 1.31
C ASN A 85 5.08 16.06 2.39
N ILE A 86 4.14 15.15 2.66
CA ILE A 86 4.35 14.05 3.62
C ILE A 86 5.49 13.13 3.15
N LEU A 87 5.53 12.76 1.87
CA LEU A 87 6.64 11.97 1.32
C LEU A 87 7.97 12.70 1.49
N ASN A 88 8.03 14.00 1.22
CA ASN A 88 9.27 14.78 1.40
C ASN A 88 9.76 14.79 2.86
N LEU A 89 8.82 14.74 3.81
CA LEU A 89 9.12 14.73 5.25
C LEU A 89 9.39 13.32 5.81
N SER A 90 9.03 12.26 5.10
CA SER A 90 9.21 10.87 5.56
C SER A 90 10.09 10.07 4.58
N SER A 91 11.31 9.75 5.02
CA SER A 91 12.18 8.84 4.26
C SER A 91 11.63 7.42 4.20
N GLU A 92 10.90 6.98 5.23
CA GLU A 92 10.32 5.64 5.32
C GLU A 92 9.23 5.47 4.25
N LEU A 93 8.30 6.41 4.14
CA LEU A 93 7.25 6.36 3.11
C LEU A 93 7.83 6.49 1.70
N ARG A 94 8.93 7.24 1.51
CA ARG A 94 9.64 7.31 0.23
C ARG A 94 10.39 6.03 -0.12
N ALA A 95 10.87 5.28 0.87
CA ALA A 95 11.50 3.98 0.61
C ALA A 95 10.46 2.93 0.21
N LEU A 96 9.26 3.03 0.78
CA LEU A 96 8.13 2.16 0.45
C LEU A 96 7.56 2.44 -0.95
N CYS A 97 7.43 3.72 -1.32
CA CYS A 97 6.85 4.15 -2.60
C CYS A 97 7.92 4.25 -3.69
#